data_AF-A0A7K0WBL7-F1
#
_entry.id   AF-A0A7K0WBL7-F1
#
_cell.length_a   1.000
_cell.length_b   1.000
_cell.length_c   1.000
_cell.angle_alpha   90.00
_cell.angle_beta   90.00
_cell.angle_gamma   90.00
#
_symmetry.space_group_name_H-M   'P 1'
#
loop_
_entity.id
_entity.type
_entity.pdbx_description
1 polymer ?
#
loop_
_entity_poly.entity_id
_entity_poly.type
_entity_poly.pdbx_seq_one_letter_code
_entity_poly.pdbx_strand_id
1 'polypeptide(L)'
;MSEIKFRSDVTVELVRSSASDSDVLFAARVSTQGEQTLEAAAARVDASEDEKRSKGLINYLMRDRHGSPFEHNSMTFYVQAPIFVFREFQRHRIASYNEESGRYKQLDPVFYVPGPDRNLIQIGKTGSYDFIPGTAEQTALVEQESRTASIQAYEAYQRMLEAGVAREVARIILPLNIYSSMYVTMNARALMNFLSLRTKREGTHFPSFPQREIEMCAEKMEDFWAELMPYTYAAFNENGRVAP
;
A
#
# COMPACT_ATOMS: atom_id res chain seq x y z
N MET A 1 31.16 -12.49 2.85
CA MET A 1 30.08 -11.55 3.22
C MET A 1 29.17 -11.43 2.03
N SER A 2 27.85 -11.35 2.24
CA SER A 2 26.89 -11.02 1.18
C SER A 2 27.16 -9.62 0.64
N GLU A 3 27.16 -9.46 -0.68
CA GLU A 3 27.34 -8.18 -1.35
C GLU A 3 26.21 -7.19 -0.99
N ILE A 4 26.55 -5.95 -0.63
CA ILE A 4 25.58 -4.90 -0.34
C ILE A 4 24.90 -4.45 -1.63
N LYS A 5 23.56 -4.43 -1.63
CA LYS A 5 22.74 -4.06 -2.79
C LYS A 5 21.98 -2.77 -2.54
N PHE A 6 21.91 -1.93 -3.56
CA PHE A 6 21.14 -0.70 -3.56
C PHE A 6 20.01 -0.79 -4.58
N ARG A 7 18.81 -0.41 -4.17
CA ARG A 7 17.58 -0.45 -4.97
C ARG A 7 16.82 0.85 -4.84
N SER A 8 16.01 1.17 -5.84
CA SER A 8 15.16 2.37 -5.87
C SER A 8 13.68 2.03 -6.05
N ASP A 9 13.34 0.74 -6.08
CA ASP A 9 12.02 0.20 -6.39
C ASP A 9 11.34 -0.40 -5.15
N VAL A 10 10.02 -0.56 -5.20
CA VAL A 10 9.27 -1.34 -4.20
C VAL A 10 8.62 -2.53 -4.86
N THR A 11 8.48 -3.63 -4.13
CA THR A 11 7.80 -4.82 -4.60
C THR A 11 6.46 -4.95 -3.88
N VAL A 12 5.40 -5.15 -4.65
CA VAL A 12 4.06 -5.51 -4.16
C VAL A 12 3.56 -6.63 -5.05
N GLU A 13 3.17 -7.75 -4.45
CA GLU A 13 2.61 -8.90 -5.12
C GLU A 13 1.30 -9.30 -4.43
N LEU A 14 0.25 -9.54 -5.20
CA LEU A 14 -0.98 -10.13 -4.67
C LEU A 14 -0.76 -11.64 -4.45
N VAL A 15 -0.77 -12.07 -3.20
CA VAL A 15 -0.47 -13.46 -2.81
C VAL A 15 -1.74 -14.29 -2.75
N ARG A 16 -2.82 -13.68 -2.25
CA ARG A 16 -4.13 -14.31 -2.11
C ARG A 16 -5.21 -13.24 -2.10
N SER A 17 -6.33 -13.53 -2.74
CA SER A 17 -7.55 -12.73 -2.64
C SER A 17 -8.80 -13.62 -2.56
N SER A 18 -9.82 -13.06 -1.91
CA SER A 18 -11.22 -13.44 -2.02
C SER A 18 -11.96 -12.11 -2.08
N ALA A 19 -11.96 -11.49 -3.25
CA ALA A 19 -12.50 -10.16 -3.47
C ALA A 19 -13.04 -10.04 -4.89
N SER A 20 -14.32 -9.72 -5.00
CA SER A 20 -15.05 -9.50 -6.24
C SER A 20 -16.17 -8.50 -6.00
N ASP A 21 -16.61 -7.78 -7.04
CA ASP A 21 -17.76 -6.90 -6.94
C ASP A 21 -19.04 -7.64 -6.49
N SER A 22 -19.17 -8.93 -6.83
CA SER A 22 -20.30 -9.74 -6.36
C SER A 22 -20.35 -9.88 -4.85
N ASP A 23 -19.21 -9.94 -4.15
CA ASP A 23 -19.18 -10.03 -2.68
C ASP A 23 -19.90 -8.84 -2.03
N VAL A 24 -19.71 -7.64 -2.60
CA VAL A 24 -20.37 -6.39 -2.16
C VAL A 24 -21.87 -6.47 -2.41
N LEU A 25 -22.27 -6.91 -3.61
CA LEU A 25 -23.68 -7.01 -4.01
C LEU A 25 -24.43 -8.02 -3.14
N PHE A 26 -23.84 -9.18 -2.87
CA PHE A 26 -24.41 -10.20 -2.00
C PHE A 26 -24.59 -9.65 -0.59
N ALA A 27 -23.55 -9.05 0.00
CA ALA A 27 -23.62 -8.48 1.34
C ALA A 27 -24.68 -7.38 1.45
N ALA A 28 -24.80 -6.51 0.45
CA ALA A 28 -25.77 -5.41 0.45
C ALA A 28 -27.23 -5.89 0.31
N ARG A 29 -27.49 -6.92 -0.51
CA ARG A 29 -28.87 -7.40 -0.79
C ARG A 29 -29.49 -8.11 0.41
N VAL A 30 -28.70 -8.68 1.33
CA VAL A 30 -29.22 -9.30 2.57
C VAL A 30 -30.03 -8.28 3.38
N SER A 31 -29.62 -7.02 3.40
CA SER A 31 -30.30 -5.96 4.15
C SER A 31 -31.72 -5.63 3.65
N THR A 32 -32.05 -5.95 2.39
CA THR A 32 -33.37 -5.66 1.79
C THR A 32 -34.17 -6.90 1.43
N GLN A 33 -33.51 -8.04 1.19
CA GLN A 33 -34.14 -9.29 0.73
C GLN A 33 -34.02 -10.45 1.72
N GLY A 34 -33.21 -10.30 2.79
CA GLY A 34 -33.02 -11.35 3.80
C GLY A 34 -32.57 -12.69 3.18
N GLU A 35 -33.21 -13.79 3.58
CA GLU A 35 -32.92 -15.15 3.12
C GLU A 35 -33.21 -15.38 1.62
N GLN A 36 -34.05 -14.54 0.98
CA GLN A 36 -34.41 -14.66 -0.44
C GLN A 36 -33.26 -14.33 -1.39
N THR A 37 -32.15 -13.78 -0.88
CA THR A 37 -30.93 -13.52 -1.66
C THR A 37 -30.32 -14.79 -2.28
N LEU A 38 -30.45 -15.93 -1.59
CA LEU A 38 -29.96 -17.23 -2.08
C LEU A 38 -30.76 -17.73 -3.29
N GLU A 39 -32.06 -17.44 -3.31
CA GLU A 39 -32.98 -17.83 -4.39
C GLU A 39 -32.90 -16.87 -5.58
N ALA A 40 -32.80 -15.56 -5.32
CA ALA A 40 -32.68 -14.53 -6.35
C ALA A 40 -31.36 -14.63 -7.16
N ALA A 41 -30.29 -15.14 -6.53
CA ALA A 41 -29.02 -15.43 -7.22
C ALA A 41 -29.15 -16.54 -8.29
N ALA A 42 -30.18 -17.39 -8.21
CA ALA A 42 -30.43 -18.47 -9.14
C ALA A 42 -31.35 -18.07 -10.32
N ALA A 43 -31.92 -16.87 -10.30
CA ALA A 43 -32.83 -16.40 -11.35
C ALA A 43 -32.04 -15.83 -12.56
N ARG A 44 -32.34 -16.31 -13.77
CA ARG A 44 -31.73 -15.79 -15.00
C ARG A 44 -32.29 -14.40 -15.33
N VAL A 45 -31.43 -13.39 -15.25
CA VAL A 45 -31.68 -12.02 -15.73
C VAL A 45 -30.85 -11.79 -16.99
N ASP A 46 -31.27 -10.87 -17.86
CA ASP A 46 -30.43 -10.40 -18.97
C ASP A 46 -29.10 -9.85 -18.42
N ALA A 47 -27.98 -10.30 -18.98
CA ALA A 47 -26.64 -9.98 -18.46
C ALA A 47 -26.34 -8.48 -18.49
N SER A 48 -26.86 -7.75 -19.49
CA SER A 48 -26.62 -6.30 -19.63
C SER A 48 -27.44 -5.48 -18.63
N GLU A 49 -28.66 -5.92 -18.31
CA GLU A 49 -29.45 -5.30 -17.26
C GLU A 49 -28.88 -5.56 -15.87
N ASP A 50 -28.39 -6.78 -15.61
CA ASP A 50 -27.81 -7.14 -14.33
C ASP A 50 -26.49 -6.37 -14.06
N GLU A 51 -25.66 -6.18 -15.09
CA GLU A 51 -24.45 -5.33 -14.98
C GLU A 51 -24.81 -3.88 -14.62
N LYS A 52 -25.81 -3.28 -15.30
CA LYS A 52 -26.25 -1.91 -15.02
C LYS A 52 -26.79 -1.76 -13.59
N ARG A 53 -27.60 -2.72 -13.12
CA ARG A 53 -28.13 -2.73 -11.76
C ARG A 53 -27.02 -2.88 -10.73
N SER A 54 -26.04 -3.73 -11.00
CA SER A 54 -24.88 -3.98 -10.14
C SER A 54 -24.03 -2.73 -9.97
N LYS A 55 -23.64 -2.07 -11.08
CA LYS A 55 -22.92 -0.79 -11.04
C LYS A 55 -23.72 0.29 -10.31
N GLY A 56 -25.02 0.38 -10.59
CA GLY A 56 -25.91 1.32 -9.92
C GLY A 56 -25.97 1.14 -8.40
N LEU A 57 -26.08 -0.11 -7.92
CA LEU A 57 -26.09 -0.42 -6.50
C LEU A 57 -24.74 -0.11 -5.85
N ILE A 58 -23.62 -0.54 -6.44
CA ILE A 58 -22.28 -0.24 -5.89
C ILE A 58 -22.05 1.28 -5.81
N ASN A 59 -22.40 2.03 -6.85
CA ASN A 59 -22.28 3.48 -6.84
C ASN A 59 -23.17 4.14 -5.77
N TYR A 60 -24.42 3.65 -5.61
CA TYR A 60 -25.31 4.08 -4.53
C TYR A 60 -24.66 3.88 -3.15
N LEU A 61 -24.12 2.69 -2.88
CA LEU A 61 -23.45 2.36 -1.62
C LEU A 61 -22.22 3.25 -1.37
N MET A 62 -21.44 3.54 -2.42
CA MET A 62 -20.27 4.41 -2.34
C MET A 62 -20.65 5.84 -2.00
N ARG A 63 -21.55 6.44 -2.80
CA ARG A 63 -22.00 7.83 -2.67
C ARG A 63 -22.64 8.11 -1.32
N ASP A 64 -23.49 7.20 -0.85
CA ASP A 64 -24.22 7.34 0.41
C ASP A 64 -23.37 6.86 1.62
N ARG A 65 -22.11 6.46 1.39
CA ARG A 65 -21.17 5.99 2.41
C ARG A 65 -21.70 4.84 3.25
N HIS A 66 -22.37 3.90 2.57
CA HIS A 66 -22.75 2.63 3.16
C HIS A 66 -21.60 1.63 3.01
N GLY A 67 -20.58 1.78 3.87
CA GLY A 67 -19.29 1.09 3.74
C GLY A 67 -19.25 -0.40 4.11
N SER A 68 -20.18 -0.90 4.94
CA SER A 68 -20.10 -2.27 5.47
C SER A 68 -20.13 -3.38 4.42
N PRO A 69 -20.90 -3.30 3.30
CA PRO A 69 -20.85 -4.32 2.24
C PRO A 69 -19.45 -4.49 1.62
N PHE A 70 -18.61 -3.45 1.63
CA PHE A 70 -17.24 -3.49 1.09
C PHE A 70 -16.23 -4.18 2.02
N GLU A 71 -16.64 -4.62 3.22
CA GLU A 71 -15.76 -5.29 4.19
C GLU A 71 -15.74 -6.82 4.06
N HIS A 72 -16.69 -7.41 3.33
CA HIS A 72 -16.88 -8.86 3.21
C HIS A 72 -15.98 -9.51 2.14
N ASN A 73 -14.73 -9.09 2.08
CA ASN A 73 -13.71 -9.59 1.16
C ASN A 73 -12.31 -9.44 1.78
N SER A 74 -11.29 -10.03 1.16
CA SER A 74 -9.91 -9.90 1.64
C SER A 74 -8.90 -9.98 0.50
N MET A 75 -7.84 -9.18 0.61
CA MET A 75 -6.67 -9.18 -0.26
C MET A 75 -5.41 -9.19 0.60
N THR A 76 -4.55 -10.18 0.43
CA THR A 76 -3.25 -10.31 1.08
C THR A 76 -2.14 -10.03 0.07
N PHE A 77 -1.31 -9.05 0.39
CA PHE A 77 -0.17 -8.65 -0.42
C PHE A 77 1.13 -9.04 0.28
N TYR A 78 2.11 -9.49 -0.51
CA TYR A 78 3.51 -9.49 -0.11
C TYR A 78 4.13 -8.16 -0.53
N VAL A 79 4.77 -7.47 0.41
CA VAL A 79 5.39 -6.16 0.18
C VAL A 79 6.85 -6.22 0.61
N GLN A 80 7.74 -5.78 -0.28
CA GLN A 80 9.14 -5.52 0.05
C GLN A 80 9.43 -4.04 -0.14
N ALA A 81 9.71 -3.33 0.95
CA ALA A 81 10.01 -1.90 0.94
C ALA A 81 10.91 -1.51 2.13
N PRO A 82 11.45 -0.29 2.15
CA PRO A 82 12.25 0.20 3.26
C PRO A 82 11.48 0.34 4.57
N ILE A 83 12.16 0.24 5.71
CA ILE A 83 11.54 0.40 7.04
C ILE A 83 10.81 1.74 7.18
N PHE A 84 11.32 2.84 6.61
CA PHE A 84 10.61 4.13 6.68
C PHE A 84 9.23 4.09 6.00
N VAL A 85 9.07 3.30 4.93
CA VAL A 85 7.77 3.07 4.26
C VAL A 85 6.85 2.24 5.14
N PHE A 86 7.37 1.20 5.78
CA PHE A 86 6.59 0.33 6.67
C PHE A 86 6.04 1.09 7.89
N ARG A 87 6.80 2.05 8.42
CA ARG A 87 6.31 2.94 9.49
C ARG A 87 5.08 3.76 9.08
N GLU A 88 4.91 4.07 7.80
CA GLU A 88 3.72 4.74 7.28
C GLU A 88 2.58 3.76 6.99
N PHE A 89 2.90 2.57 6.48
CA PHE A 89 1.95 1.50 6.24
C PHE A 89 1.22 1.11 7.52
N GLN A 90 1.99 0.81 8.57
CA GLN A 90 1.50 0.28 9.85
C GLN A 90 0.68 1.30 10.66
N ARG A 91 0.50 2.53 10.16
CA ARG A 91 -0.48 3.50 10.69
C ARG A 91 -1.92 3.13 10.32
N HIS A 92 -2.11 2.31 9.29
CA HIS A 92 -3.40 1.80 8.86
C HIS A 92 -3.78 0.59 9.71
N ARG A 93 -4.53 0.87 10.79
CA ARG A 93 -4.86 -0.08 11.87
C ARG A 93 -5.88 -1.13 11.48
N ILE A 94 -6.69 -0.88 10.44
CA ILE A 94 -7.68 -1.82 9.92
C ILE A 94 -7.01 -2.67 8.84
N ALA A 95 -6.01 -3.44 9.26
CA ALA A 95 -5.24 -4.34 8.42
C ALA A 95 -4.53 -5.36 9.33
N SER A 96 -4.11 -6.48 8.76
CA SER A 96 -3.27 -7.47 9.44
C SER A 96 -1.87 -7.48 8.85
N TYR A 97 -0.84 -7.34 9.68
CA TYR A 97 0.57 -7.30 9.26
C TYR A 97 1.35 -8.47 9.84
N ASN A 98 2.30 -9.00 9.07
CA ASN A 98 3.36 -9.87 9.57
C ASN A 98 4.66 -9.53 8.86
N GLU A 99 5.64 -9.01 9.60
CA GLU A 99 6.89 -8.46 9.07
C GLU A 99 8.08 -9.34 9.44
N GLU A 100 9.05 -9.42 8.53
CA GLU A 100 10.38 -9.98 8.80
C GLU A 100 11.02 -9.35 10.05
N SER A 101 11.44 -10.20 10.99
CA SER A 101 11.96 -9.74 12.27
C SER A 101 13.48 -9.79 12.32
N GLY A 102 14.10 -8.61 12.39
CA GLY A 102 15.55 -8.49 12.67
C GLY A 102 15.98 -9.00 14.06
N ARG A 103 15.05 -9.44 14.92
CA ARG A 103 15.39 -10.15 16.18
C ARG A 103 15.73 -11.61 15.90
N TYR A 104 15.04 -12.21 14.94
CA TYR A 104 15.11 -13.64 14.66
C TYR A 104 16.08 -13.93 13.52
N LYS A 105 16.18 -13.05 12.52
CA LYS A 105 17.05 -13.22 11.35
C LYS A 105 18.05 -12.06 11.23
N GLN A 106 19.21 -12.34 10.66
CA GLN A 106 20.09 -11.28 10.15
C GLN A 106 19.44 -10.63 8.94
N LEU A 107 19.36 -9.30 8.93
CA LEU A 107 18.76 -8.57 7.81
C LEU A 107 19.69 -8.60 6.60
N ASP A 108 19.10 -8.81 5.42
CA ASP A 108 19.83 -8.80 4.15
C ASP A 108 20.35 -7.38 3.85
N PRO A 109 21.56 -7.24 3.28
CA PRO A 109 22.18 -5.93 3.04
C PRO A 109 21.59 -5.21 1.82
N VAL A 110 20.28 -4.99 1.82
CA VAL A 110 19.56 -4.33 0.74
C VAL A 110 19.05 -2.98 1.26
N PHE A 111 19.44 -1.90 0.60
CA PHE A 111 19.13 -0.53 1.02
C PHE A 111 18.47 0.27 -0.09
N TYR A 112 17.55 1.15 0.31
CA TYR A 112 16.91 2.08 -0.61
C TYR A 112 17.77 3.32 -0.83
N VAL A 113 17.88 3.68 -2.10
CA VAL A 113 18.42 4.95 -2.58
C VAL A 113 17.41 5.51 -3.57
N PRO A 114 16.99 6.78 -3.44
CA PRO A 114 16.11 7.41 -4.43
C PRO A 114 16.61 7.24 -5.86
N GLY A 115 15.72 6.85 -6.77
CA GLY A 115 16.00 6.81 -8.20
C GLY A 115 16.09 8.23 -8.80
N PRO A 116 16.57 8.39 -10.04
CA PRO A 116 16.76 9.70 -10.68
C PRO A 116 15.46 10.50 -10.85
N ASP A 117 14.32 9.81 -11.00
CA ASP A 117 13.01 10.46 -11.18
C ASP A 117 12.35 10.89 -9.85
N ARG A 118 13.00 10.66 -8.71
CA ARG A 118 12.48 11.05 -7.40
C ARG A 118 12.74 12.53 -7.16
N ASN A 119 11.67 13.31 -7.07
CA ASN A 119 11.75 14.71 -6.65
C ASN A 119 12.44 14.85 -5.28
N LEU A 120 13.38 15.79 -5.15
CA LEU A 120 14.24 15.91 -3.96
C LEU A 120 13.98 17.17 -3.15
N ILE A 121 13.41 18.21 -3.77
CA ILE A 121 13.33 19.54 -3.16
C ILE A 121 11.90 19.82 -2.74
N GLN A 122 11.73 20.03 -1.44
CA GLN A 122 10.46 20.44 -0.87
C GLN A 122 10.32 21.96 -0.97
N ILE A 123 9.21 22.41 -1.56
CA ILE A 123 8.83 23.82 -1.66
C ILE A 123 7.45 24.03 -1.02
N GLY A 124 7.12 25.28 -0.69
CA GLY A 124 5.82 25.63 -0.09
C GLY A 124 5.88 25.83 1.42
N LYS A 125 4.71 25.78 2.08
CA LYS A 125 4.53 26.07 3.52
C LYS A 125 4.03 24.85 4.26
N THR A 126 4.18 24.83 5.59
CA THR A 126 3.63 23.77 6.44
C THR A 126 2.15 23.52 6.16
N GLY A 127 1.82 22.29 5.75
CA GLY A 127 0.46 21.88 5.36
C GLY A 127 0.12 22.06 3.88
N SER A 128 1.03 22.65 3.08
CA SER A 128 0.92 22.76 1.62
C SER A 128 2.33 22.75 1.03
N TYR A 129 2.89 21.54 0.93
CA TYR A 129 4.19 21.29 0.33
C TYR A 129 4.03 20.67 -1.04
N ASP A 130 4.92 21.06 -1.96
CA ASP A 130 5.13 20.33 -3.20
C ASP A 130 6.59 19.85 -3.27
N PHE A 131 6.82 18.80 -4.04
CA PHE A 131 8.15 18.27 -4.27
C PHE A 131 8.51 18.44 -5.73
N ILE A 132 9.65 19.07 -6.01
CA ILE A 132 10.16 19.30 -7.36
C ILE A 132 11.46 18.53 -7.60
N PRO A 133 11.84 18.30 -8.86
CA PRO A 133 13.11 17.68 -9.21
C PRO A 133 14.30 18.41 -8.56
N GLY A 134 15.29 17.64 -8.09
CA GLY A 134 16.57 18.20 -7.66
C GLY A 134 17.50 18.43 -8.85
N THR A 135 18.61 19.14 -8.61
CA THR A 135 19.71 19.21 -9.60
C THR A 135 20.46 17.88 -9.68
N ALA A 136 21.30 17.72 -10.70
CA ALA A 136 22.16 16.54 -10.83
C ALA A 136 23.12 16.41 -9.64
N GLU A 137 23.64 17.52 -9.13
CA GLU A 137 24.53 17.57 -7.96
C GLU A 137 23.79 17.15 -6.69
N GLN A 138 22.53 17.60 -6.51
CA GLN A 138 21.70 17.20 -5.38
C GLN A 138 21.37 15.71 -5.41
N THR A 139 21.09 15.17 -6.61
CA THR A 139 20.83 13.74 -6.80
C THR A 139 22.06 12.90 -6.48
N ALA A 140 23.23 13.28 -7.02
CA ALA A 140 24.50 12.61 -6.75
C ALA A 140 24.87 12.68 -5.26
N LEU A 141 24.64 13.82 -4.60
CA LEU A 141 24.87 13.97 -3.16
C LEU A 141 24.00 13.01 -2.34
N VAL A 142 22.69 12.98 -2.60
CA VAL A 142 21.76 12.08 -1.89
C VAL A 142 22.16 10.62 -2.08
N GLU A 143 22.50 10.22 -3.31
CA GLU A 143 22.96 8.87 -3.61
C GLU A 143 24.26 8.53 -2.87
N GLN A 144 25.28 9.39 -2.95
CA GLN A 144 26.58 9.17 -2.34
C GLN A 144 26.49 9.05 -0.82
N GLU A 145 25.80 9.98 -0.16
CA GLU A 145 25.65 9.98 1.29
C GLU A 145 24.83 8.79 1.76
N SER A 146 23.73 8.45 1.07
CA SER A 146 22.91 7.28 1.40
C SER A 146 23.69 5.98 1.30
N ARG A 147 24.47 5.81 0.23
CA ARG A 147 25.31 4.61 0.03
C ARG A 147 26.41 4.52 1.09
N THR A 148 27.13 5.63 1.33
CA THR A 148 28.22 5.69 2.31
C THR A 148 27.74 5.34 3.71
N ALA A 149 26.65 5.95 4.16
CA ALA A 149 26.07 5.67 5.48
C ALA A 149 25.59 4.22 5.61
N SER A 150 24.94 3.69 4.56
CA SER A 150 24.44 2.31 4.56
C SER A 150 25.57 1.27 4.63
N ILE A 151 26.67 1.48 3.90
CA ILE A 151 27.86 0.62 3.92
C ILE A 151 28.46 0.60 5.33
N GLN A 152 28.76 1.79 5.87
CA GLN A 152 29.36 1.92 7.19
C GLN A 152 28.50 1.28 8.29
N ALA A 153 27.18 1.50 8.25
CA ALA A 153 26.25 0.92 9.20
C ALA A 153 26.18 -0.60 9.08
N TYR A 154 26.15 -1.16 7.86
CA TYR A 154 26.09 -2.62 7.69
C TYR A 154 27.40 -3.30 8.11
N GLU A 155 28.56 -2.71 7.79
CA GLU A 155 29.85 -3.23 8.25
C GLU A 155 29.95 -3.19 9.79
N ALA A 156 29.48 -2.11 10.43
CA ALA A 156 29.41 -2.04 11.89
C ALA A 156 28.46 -3.10 12.47
N TYR A 157 27.30 -3.30 11.84
CA TYR A 157 26.35 -4.36 12.19
C TYR A 157 26.99 -5.75 12.09
N GLN A 158 27.73 -6.05 11.02
CA GLN A 158 28.46 -7.31 10.88
C GLN A 158 29.51 -7.50 11.98
N ARG A 159 30.32 -6.47 12.27
CA ARG A 159 31.31 -6.53 13.36
C ARG A 159 30.65 -6.80 14.73
N MET A 160 29.49 -6.21 15.00
CA MET A 160 28.73 -6.49 16.23
C MET A 160 28.26 -7.95 16.28
N LEU A 161 27.74 -8.49 15.18
CA LEU A 161 27.32 -9.89 15.10
C LEU A 161 28.50 -10.87 15.25
N GLU A 162 29.63 -10.59 14.60
CA GLU A 162 30.86 -11.38 14.70
C GLU A 162 31.41 -11.39 16.14
N ALA A 163 31.22 -10.30 16.87
CA ALA A 163 31.56 -10.19 18.30
C ALA A 163 30.54 -10.87 19.23
N GLY A 164 29.50 -11.52 18.70
CA GLY A 164 28.49 -12.24 19.48
C GLY A 164 27.38 -11.35 20.08
N VAL A 165 27.26 -10.09 19.65
CA VAL A 165 26.16 -9.22 20.08
C VAL A 165 24.83 -9.74 19.53
N ALA A 166 23.80 -9.78 20.39
CA ALA A 166 22.47 -10.24 20.01
C ALA A 166 21.90 -9.44 18.82
N ARG A 167 21.25 -10.12 17.87
CA ARG A 167 20.68 -9.51 16.65
C ARG A 167 19.76 -8.32 16.94
N GLU A 168 18.94 -8.43 17.98
CA GLU A 168 17.99 -7.38 18.35
C GLU A 168 18.65 -6.09 18.84
N VAL A 169 19.88 -6.20 19.37
CA VAL A 169 20.71 -5.07 19.80
C VAL A 169 21.60 -4.60 18.65
N ALA A 170 22.26 -5.50 17.93
CA ALA A 170 23.15 -5.13 16.83
C ALA A 170 22.44 -4.33 15.73
N ARG A 171 21.19 -4.67 15.42
CA ARG A 171 20.41 -4.02 14.35
C ARG A 171 20.07 -2.54 14.60
N ILE A 172 20.23 -2.01 15.83
CA ILE A 172 19.84 -0.63 16.14
C ILE A 172 20.66 0.42 15.36
N ILE A 173 21.81 0.02 14.81
CA ILE A 173 22.67 0.87 13.98
C ILE A 173 22.22 0.93 12.51
N LEU A 174 21.33 0.02 12.08
CA LEU A 174 20.89 -0.05 10.69
C LEU A 174 19.97 1.14 10.36
N PRO A 175 20.22 1.84 9.24
CA PRO A 175 19.43 2.99 8.84
C PRO A 175 18.02 2.58 8.41
N LEU A 176 17.07 3.53 8.48
CA LEU A 176 15.67 3.29 8.12
C LEU A 176 15.44 2.96 6.63
N ASN A 177 16.44 3.18 5.76
CA ASN A 177 16.37 2.83 4.35
C ASN A 177 16.70 1.36 4.06
N ILE A 178 17.06 0.54 5.07
CA ILE A 178 17.18 -0.91 4.88
C ILE A 178 15.82 -1.50 4.50
N TYR A 179 15.81 -2.44 3.56
CA TYR A 179 14.60 -3.16 3.18
C TYR A 179 14.18 -4.14 4.27
N SER A 180 12.87 -4.28 4.38
CA SER A 180 12.20 -5.35 5.10
C SER A 180 11.15 -5.96 4.16
N SER A 181 10.54 -7.05 4.58
CA SER A 181 9.45 -7.70 3.87
C SER A 181 8.28 -7.96 4.82
N MET A 182 7.06 -7.83 4.34
CA MET A 182 5.87 -8.14 5.14
C MET A 182 4.74 -8.70 4.28
N TYR A 183 3.88 -9.48 4.92
CA TYR A 183 2.52 -9.68 4.45
C TYR A 183 1.61 -8.61 5.06
N VAL A 184 0.73 -8.03 4.24
CA VAL A 184 -0.36 -7.15 4.68
C VAL A 184 -1.68 -7.61 4.10
N THR A 185 -2.70 -7.74 4.95
CA THR A 185 -4.07 -8.11 4.52
C THR A 185 -5.05 -6.99 4.81
N MET A 186 -5.85 -6.62 3.80
CA MET A 186 -6.90 -5.61 3.89
C MET A 186 -8.18 -6.12 3.19
N ASN A 187 -9.35 -5.70 3.68
CA ASN A 187 -10.58 -5.73 2.88
C ASN A 187 -10.66 -4.48 1.98
N ALA A 188 -11.60 -4.45 1.03
CA ALA A 188 -11.73 -3.37 0.06
C ALA A 188 -12.03 -2.02 0.72
N ARG A 189 -12.84 -1.99 1.80
CA ARG A 189 -13.07 -0.74 2.56
C ARG A 189 -11.78 -0.17 3.14
N ALA A 190 -10.98 -1.02 3.79
CA ALA A 190 -9.70 -0.64 4.36
C ALA A 190 -8.71 -0.20 3.26
N LEU A 191 -8.69 -0.90 2.13
CA LEU A 191 -7.86 -0.54 0.98
C LEU A 191 -8.27 0.82 0.39
N MET A 192 -9.56 1.10 0.22
CA MET A 192 -10.02 2.42 -0.23
C MET A 192 -9.59 3.55 0.71
N ASN A 193 -9.66 3.32 2.03
CA ASN A 193 -9.14 4.28 3.02
C ASN A 193 -7.61 4.40 2.96
N PHE A 194 -6.90 3.31 2.68
CA PHE A 194 -5.46 3.35 2.45
C PHE A 194 -5.13 4.21 1.23
N LEU A 195 -5.80 3.98 0.10
CA LEU A 195 -5.58 4.68 -1.16
C LEU A 195 -5.93 6.17 -1.07
N SER A 196 -7.02 6.54 -0.38
CA SER A 196 -7.40 7.95 -0.20
C SER A 196 -6.34 8.76 0.56
N LEU A 197 -5.55 8.11 1.41
CA LEU A 197 -4.49 8.73 2.20
C LEU A 197 -3.09 8.54 1.59
N ARG A 198 -2.89 7.51 0.77
CA ARG A 198 -1.58 7.08 0.26
C ARG A 198 -1.40 7.28 -1.24
N THR A 199 -2.29 8.01 -1.90
CA THR A 199 -2.13 8.44 -3.30
C THR A 199 -2.40 9.93 -3.48
N LYS A 200 -1.67 10.58 -4.38
CA LYS A 200 -1.92 11.93 -4.88
C LYS A 200 -2.57 11.82 -6.27
N ARG A 201 -3.91 11.92 -6.33
CA ARG A 201 -4.68 11.92 -7.58
C ARG A 201 -5.43 13.23 -7.74
N GLU A 202 -5.38 13.80 -8.94
CA GLU A 202 -6.21 14.94 -9.32
C GLU A 202 -7.71 14.58 -9.21
N GLY A 203 -8.55 15.54 -8.83
CA GLY A 203 -10.00 15.32 -8.67
C GLY A 203 -10.41 14.61 -7.37
N THR A 204 -9.48 14.23 -6.49
CA THR A 204 -9.79 13.70 -5.16
C THR A 204 -10.48 14.76 -4.30
N HIS A 205 -11.55 14.38 -3.59
CA HIS A 205 -12.30 15.30 -2.73
C HIS A 205 -11.46 15.83 -1.55
N PHE A 206 -10.63 14.97 -0.95
CA PHE A 206 -9.66 15.34 0.09
C PHE A 206 -8.23 15.03 -0.40
N PRO A 207 -7.49 16.02 -0.93
CA PRO A 207 -6.13 15.81 -1.40
C PRO A 207 -5.21 15.29 -0.28
N SER A 208 -4.42 14.26 -0.60
CA SER A 208 -3.36 13.75 0.27
C SER A 208 -1.98 14.03 -0.33
N PHE A 209 -0.97 14.06 0.55
CA PHE A 209 0.43 14.34 0.21
C PHE A 209 1.33 13.26 0.80
N PRO A 210 1.15 11.98 0.40
CA PRO A 210 1.97 10.90 0.91
C PRO A 210 3.43 11.04 0.46
N GLN A 211 4.34 10.43 1.20
CA GLN A 211 5.68 10.20 0.69
C GLN A 211 5.61 9.31 -0.56
N ARG A 212 6.42 9.62 -1.59
CA ARG A 212 6.37 8.91 -2.88
C ARG A 212 6.54 7.40 -2.74
N GLU A 213 7.39 6.96 -1.82
CA GLU A 213 7.71 5.54 -1.68
C GLU A 213 6.54 4.68 -1.14
N ILE A 214 5.68 5.22 -0.26
CA ILE A 214 4.44 4.52 0.12
C ILE A 214 3.38 4.63 -0.99
N GLU A 215 3.38 5.73 -1.74
CA GLU A 215 2.51 5.88 -2.90
C GLU A 215 2.82 4.87 -4.00
N MET A 216 4.10 4.56 -4.26
CA MET A 216 4.49 3.48 -5.18
C MET A 216 3.93 2.11 -4.77
N CYS A 217 3.81 1.85 -3.46
CA CYS A 217 3.16 0.63 -2.97
C CYS A 217 1.65 0.71 -3.19
N ALA A 218 1.04 1.86 -2.91
CA ALA A 218 -0.39 2.09 -3.06
C ALA A 218 -0.86 1.96 -4.50
N GLU A 219 -0.12 2.51 -5.47
CA GLU A 219 -0.39 2.37 -6.90
C GLU A 219 -0.42 0.90 -7.32
N LYS A 220 0.59 0.11 -6.91
CA LYS A 220 0.64 -1.33 -7.24
C LYS A 220 -0.50 -2.12 -6.59
N MET A 221 -0.86 -1.81 -5.34
CA MET A 221 -2.02 -2.44 -4.69
C MET A 221 -3.34 -2.05 -5.38
N GLU A 222 -3.46 -0.80 -5.80
CA GLU A 222 -4.60 -0.27 -6.54
C GLU A 222 -4.77 -0.95 -7.90
N ASP A 223 -3.68 -1.20 -8.62
CA ASP A 223 -3.71 -1.90 -9.92
C ASP A 223 -4.30 -3.31 -9.77
N PHE A 224 -3.83 -4.10 -8.79
CA PHE A 224 -4.42 -5.43 -8.51
C PHE A 224 -5.89 -5.33 -8.09
N TRP A 225 -6.26 -4.32 -7.30
CA TRP A 225 -7.64 -4.15 -6.85
C TRP A 225 -8.59 -3.75 -7.98
N ALA A 226 -8.13 -2.91 -8.92
CA ALA A 226 -8.90 -2.49 -10.08
C ALA A 226 -9.24 -3.69 -10.99
N GLU A 227 -8.36 -4.69 -11.07
CA GLU A 227 -8.63 -5.94 -11.79
C GLU A 227 -9.66 -6.83 -11.07
N LEU A 228 -9.58 -6.92 -9.73
CA LEU A 228 -10.46 -7.78 -8.92
C LEU A 228 -11.88 -7.21 -8.75
N MET A 229 -12.00 -5.90 -8.59
CA MET A 229 -13.26 -5.22 -8.25
C MET A 229 -13.47 -3.96 -9.12
N PRO A 230 -13.56 -4.11 -10.45
CA PRO A 230 -13.61 -2.97 -11.38
C PRO A 230 -14.78 -2.03 -11.15
N TYR A 231 -15.95 -2.51 -10.72
CA TYR A 231 -17.12 -1.65 -10.46
C TYR A 231 -16.93 -0.83 -9.19
N THR A 232 -16.41 -1.46 -8.14
CA THR A 232 -16.07 -0.76 -6.89
C THR A 232 -14.95 0.26 -7.12
N TYR A 233 -13.91 -0.10 -7.87
CA TYR A 233 -12.83 0.81 -8.26
C TYR A 233 -13.37 2.03 -9.02
N ALA A 234 -14.21 1.81 -10.03
CA ALA A 234 -14.82 2.91 -10.79
C ALA A 234 -15.65 3.82 -9.87
N ALA A 235 -16.54 3.25 -9.04
CA ALA A 235 -17.37 4.02 -8.11
C ALA A 235 -16.52 4.81 -7.10
N PHE A 236 -15.43 4.24 -6.57
CA PHE A 236 -14.52 4.94 -5.67
C PHE A 236 -13.92 6.19 -6.33
N ASN A 237 -13.47 6.08 -7.58
CA ASN A 237 -12.91 7.21 -8.32
C ASN A 237 -13.96 8.27 -8.66
N GLU A 238 -15.13 7.86 -9.15
CA GLU A 238 -16.24 8.77 -9.49
C GLU A 238 -16.74 9.56 -8.27
N ASN A 239 -16.68 8.97 -7.07
CA ASN A 239 -17.09 9.61 -5.83
C ASN A 239 -15.92 10.28 -5.08
N GLY A 240 -14.91 10.75 -5.82
CA GLY A 240 -13.86 11.61 -5.29
C GLY A 240 -12.84 10.90 -4.38
N ARG A 241 -12.70 9.57 -4.53
CA ARG A 241 -11.74 8.72 -3.80
C ARG A 241 -11.90 8.80 -2.28
N VAL A 242 -13.14 8.90 -1.82
CA VAL A 242 -13.52 8.85 -0.39
C VAL A 242 -13.96 7.44 -0.05
N ALA A 243 -13.36 6.85 0.99
CA ALA A 243 -13.80 5.55 1.46
C ALA A 243 -15.23 5.63 2.06
N PRO A 244 -16.13 4.68 1.71
CA PRO A 244 -17.50 4.65 2.22
C PRO A 244 -17.56 4.22 3.69
#